data_AF-X1N2E0-F1
#
_entry.id   AF-X1N2E0-F1
#
_cell.length_a   1.000
_cell.length_b   1.000
_cell.length_c   1.000
_cell.angle_alpha   90.00
_cell.angle_beta   90.00
_cell.angle_gamma   90.00
#
_symmetry.space_group_name_H-M   'P 1'
#
loop_
_entity.id
_entity.type
_entity.pdbx_description
1 polymer ?
#
loop_
_entity_poly.entity_id
_entity_poly.type
_entity_poly.pdbx_seq_one_letter_code
_entity_poly.pdbx_strand_id
1 'polypeptide(L)'
;LLDELNNIEYYNYQPPKSLGKMDDAILKRLYSLYDMVDVPKNIMPMTIAWLGNSSVATIPTLLDLILKDKLKMHKINKGDILVFASVGAGMNINALIYKM
;
A
#
# COMPACT_ATOMS: atom_id res chain seq x y z
N LEU A 1 -3.32 27.89 -23.77
CA LEU A 1 -2.32 27.69 -22.68
C LEU A 1 -2.95 27.62 -21.28
N LEU A 2 -4.29 27.51 -21.15
CA LEU A 2 -4.97 27.34 -19.85
C LEU A 2 -6.11 26.28 -19.89
N ASP A 3 -6.15 25.42 -20.91
CA ASP A 3 -7.23 24.42 -21.10
C ASP A 3 -6.77 22.95 -20.97
N GLU A 4 -5.49 22.67 -20.74
CA GLU A 4 -4.96 21.29 -20.66
C GLU A 4 -4.75 20.76 -19.24
N LEU A 5 -5.15 21.50 -18.19
CA LEU A 5 -4.92 21.12 -16.79
C LEU A 5 -6.17 20.62 -16.04
N ASN A 6 -7.33 20.53 -16.70
CA ASN A 6 -8.60 20.16 -16.04
C ASN A 6 -8.94 18.65 -16.04
N ASN A 7 -8.06 17.78 -16.54
CA ASN A 7 -8.33 16.32 -16.61
C ASN A 7 -7.66 15.48 -15.52
N ILE A 8 -7.22 16.07 -14.40
CA ILE A 8 -6.83 15.27 -13.23
C ILE A 8 -8.07 15.10 -12.37
N GLU A 9 -8.92 14.14 -12.75
CA GLU A 9 -9.91 13.56 -11.83
C GLU A 9 -9.17 13.12 -10.56
N TYR A 10 -9.42 13.81 -9.46
CA TYR A 10 -9.11 13.30 -8.14
C TYR A 10 -9.91 12.01 -7.96
N TYR A 11 -9.27 10.86 -8.20
CA TYR A 11 -9.83 9.56 -7.86
C TYR A 11 -9.95 9.45 -6.33
N ASN A 12 -11.02 10.03 -5.76
CA ASN A 12 -11.54 9.66 -4.45
C ASN A 12 -12.15 8.27 -4.57
N TYR A 13 -11.30 7.26 -4.71
CA TYR A 13 -11.74 5.88 -4.80
C TYR A 13 -11.46 5.16 -3.49
N GLN A 14 -12.52 4.80 -2.78
CA GLN A 14 -12.45 3.86 -1.68
C GLN A 14 -12.24 2.45 -2.27
N PRO A 15 -11.20 1.71 -1.85
CA PRO A 15 -11.01 0.33 -2.29
C PRO A 15 -12.27 -0.51 -1.99
N PRO A 16 -12.48 -1.64 -2.71
CA PRO A 16 -13.55 -2.57 -2.38
C PRO A 16 -13.51 -2.91 -0.89
N LYS A 17 -14.66 -2.71 -0.24
CA LYS A 17 -14.86 -2.63 1.22
C LYS A 17 -14.37 -3.84 2.03
N SER A 18 -14.00 -4.96 1.39
CA SER A 18 -13.57 -6.18 2.06
C SER A 18 -12.06 -6.27 2.24
N LEU A 19 -11.27 -5.96 1.20
CA LEU A 19 -9.82 -6.14 1.24
C LEU A 19 -9.14 -5.04 2.07
N GLY A 20 -9.50 -3.78 1.84
CA GLY A 20 -8.96 -2.65 2.60
C GLY A 20 -9.29 -2.72 4.10
N LYS A 21 -10.41 -3.36 4.49
CA LYS A 21 -10.75 -3.55 5.92
C LYS A 21 -9.82 -4.52 6.63
N MET A 22 -9.38 -5.58 5.94
CA MET A 22 -8.42 -6.52 6.51
C MET A 22 -7.07 -5.84 6.70
N ASP A 23 -6.63 -5.11 5.68
CA ASP A 23 -5.38 -4.36 5.69
C ASP A 23 -5.36 -3.30 6.81
N ASP A 24 -6.45 -2.54 6.96
CA ASP A 24 -6.65 -1.58 8.04
C ASP A 24 -6.60 -2.24 9.43
N ALA A 25 -7.21 -3.42 9.59
CA ALA A 25 -7.21 -4.15 10.85
C ALA A 25 -5.80 -4.67 11.21
N ILE A 26 -5.05 -5.16 10.21
CA ILE A 26 -3.66 -5.59 10.37
C ILE A 26 -2.79 -4.42 10.81
N LEU A 27 -2.91 -3.26 10.15
CA LEU A 27 -2.17 -2.06 10.54
C LEU A 27 -2.52 -1.61 11.96
N LYS A 28 -3.80 -1.49 12.29
CA LYS A 28 -4.23 -1.11 13.64
C LYS A 28 -3.68 -2.07 14.69
N ARG A 29 -3.71 -3.38 14.41
CA ARG A 29 -3.17 -4.37 15.34
C ARG A 29 -1.65 -4.24 15.46
N LEU A 30 -0.93 -4.08 14.35
CA LEU A 30 0.52 -3.92 14.34
C LEU A 30 0.95 -2.70 15.17
N TYR A 31 0.36 -1.54 14.93
CA TYR A 31 0.67 -0.31 15.67
C TYR A 31 0.30 -0.42 17.16
N SER A 32 -0.81 -1.10 17.49
CA SER A 32 -1.20 -1.34 18.89
C SER A 32 -0.19 -2.18 19.68
N LEU A 33 0.64 -3.00 19.03
CA LEU A 33 1.70 -3.77 19.72
C LEU A 33 2.82 -2.87 20.25
N TYR A 34 2.89 -1.62 19.77
CA TYR A 34 3.88 -0.62 20.15
C TYR A 34 3.23 0.58 20.85
N ASP A 35 2.05 0.39 21.45
CA ASP A 35 1.27 1.42 22.14
C ASP A 35 0.94 2.66 21.27
N MET A 36 0.96 2.50 19.95
CA MET A 36 0.58 3.54 18.99
C MET A 36 -0.91 3.43 18.68
N VAL A 37 -1.67 4.46 19.07
CA VAL A 37 -3.12 4.53 18.87
C VAL A 37 -3.48 4.99 17.46
N ASP A 38 -2.68 5.90 16.90
CA ASP A 38 -2.91 6.50 15.59
C ASP A 38 -2.01 5.86 14.52
N VAL A 39 -2.63 5.18 13.55
CA VAL A 39 -1.94 4.70 12.35
C VAL A 39 -1.69 5.90 11.43
N PRO A 40 -0.45 6.17 11.01
CA PRO A 40 -0.16 7.27 10.10
C PRO A 40 -0.98 7.17 8.81
N LYS A 41 -1.59 8.29 8.41
CA LYS A 41 -2.35 8.37 7.16
C LYS A 41 -1.44 8.04 5.99
N ASN A 42 -1.96 7.29 5.02
CA ASN A 42 -1.25 6.90 3.79
C ASN A 42 0.06 6.12 4.05
N ILE A 43 0.19 5.41 5.17
CA ILE A 43 1.38 4.57 5.42
C ILE A 43 1.43 3.36 4.47
N MET A 44 0.27 2.82 4.12
CA MET A 44 0.16 1.65 3.26
C MET A 44 -0.21 2.08 1.83
N PRO A 45 0.67 1.83 0.84
CA PRO A 45 0.33 2.03 -0.55
C PRO A 45 -0.66 0.94 -1.01
N MET A 46 -1.70 1.33 -1.75
CA MET A 46 -2.76 0.41 -2.16
C MET A 46 -3.04 0.52 -3.66
N THR A 47 -2.83 -0.59 -4.37
CA THR A 47 -2.96 -0.67 -5.83
C THR A 47 -3.96 -1.72 -6.29
N ILE A 48 -4.74 -2.30 -5.39
CA ILE A 48 -5.68 -3.35 -5.77
C ILE A 48 -6.95 -2.77 -6.39
N ALA A 49 -7.31 -1.55 -5.99
CA ALA A 49 -8.48 -0.82 -6.49
C ALA A 49 -8.49 -0.62 -8.02
N TRP A 50 -7.36 -0.23 -8.58
CA TRP A 50 -7.18 0.09 -10.01
C TRP A 50 -6.55 -1.04 -10.86
N LEU A 51 -5.71 -1.91 -10.30
CA LEU A 51 -4.99 -2.97 -11.04
C LEU A 51 -5.52 -4.38 -10.73
N GLY A 52 -6.47 -4.49 -9.80
CA GLY A 52 -6.94 -5.77 -9.27
C GLY A 52 -5.93 -6.42 -8.32
N ASN A 53 -6.36 -7.51 -7.69
CA ASN A 53 -5.46 -8.35 -6.90
C ASN A 53 -4.81 -9.36 -7.85
N SER A 54 -3.60 -9.07 -8.30
CA SER A 54 -2.83 -9.93 -9.20
C SER A 54 -2.13 -11.08 -8.48
N SER A 55 -2.64 -11.48 -7.30
CA SER A 55 -2.09 -12.54 -6.47
C SER A 55 -0.62 -12.25 -6.11
N VAL A 56 0.28 -13.19 -6.37
CA VAL A 56 1.73 -13.10 -6.10
C VAL A 56 2.37 -11.85 -6.70
N ALA A 57 1.86 -11.35 -7.84
CA ALA A 57 2.42 -10.19 -8.52
C ALA A 57 2.10 -8.85 -7.84
N THR A 58 1.19 -8.83 -6.86
CA THR A 58 0.72 -7.58 -6.23
C THR A 58 1.85 -6.81 -5.55
N ILE A 59 2.66 -7.48 -4.71
CA ILE A 59 3.74 -6.83 -3.95
C ILE A 59 4.87 -6.35 -4.87
N PRO A 60 5.42 -7.17 -5.80
CA PRO A 60 6.45 -6.69 -6.73
C PRO A 60 5.97 -5.53 -7.61
N THR A 61 4.71 -5.57 -8.06
CA THR A 61 4.13 -4.47 -8.86
C THR A 61 4.05 -3.19 -8.05
N LEU A 62 3.61 -3.28 -6.79
CA LEU A 62 3.55 -2.14 -5.86
C LEU A 62 4.93 -1.52 -5.65
N LEU A 63 5.95 -2.35 -5.40
CA LEU A 63 7.33 -1.90 -5.22
C LEU A 63 7.87 -1.23 -6.49
N ASP A 64 7.66 -1.83 -7.66
CA ASP A 64 8.08 -1.26 -8.95
C ASP A 64 7.47 0.13 -9.21
N LEU A 65 6.19 0.30 -8.89
CA LEU A 65 5.49 1.59 -9.03
C LEU A 65 6.05 2.66 -8.09
N ILE A 66 6.42 2.30 -6.86
CA ILE A 66 7.05 3.25 -5.93
C ILE A 66 8.44 3.63 -6.41
N LEU A 67 9.26 2.66 -6.80
CA LEU A 67 10.63 2.89 -7.28
C LEU A 67 10.69 3.70 -8.59
N LYS A 68 9.65 3.64 -9.42
CA LYS A 68 9.52 4.42 -10.67
C LYS A 68 8.75 5.74 -10.49
N ASP A 69 8.58 6.21 -9.26
CA ASP A 69 7.85 7.44 -8.92
C ASP A 69 6.41 7.50 -9.48
N LYS A 70 5.77 6.35 -9.67
CA LYS A 70 4.38 6.24 -10.16
C LYS A 70 3.35 6.33 -9.03
N LEU A 71 3.77 6.21 -7.77
CA LEU A 71 2.95 6.39 -6.58
C LEU A 71 3.43 7.62 -5.78
N LYS A 72 3.04 8.83 -6.24
CA LYS A 72 3.60 10.11 -5.77
C LYS A 72 3.60 10.34 -4.25
N MET A 73 2.65 9.74 -3.51
CA MET A 73 2.57 9.89 -2.05
C MET A 73 3.48 8.93 -1.28
N HIS A 74 4.14 8.00 -1.96
CA HIS A 74 5.01 7.00 -1.34
C HIS A 74 6.41 7.11 -1.95
N LYS A 75 7.41 7.24 -1.09
CA LYS A 75 8.81 7.25 -1.47
C LYS A 75 9.58 6.29 -0.59
N ILE A 76 10.62 5.71 -1.17
CA ILE A 76 11.54 4.82 -0.48
C ILE A 76 12.92 5.46 -0.57
N ASN A 77 13.50 5.74 0.59
CA ASN A 77 14.79 6.40 0.74
C ASN A 77 15.79 5.48 1.45
N LYS A 78 17.08 5.80 1.31
CA LYS A 78 18.13 5.09 2.02
C LYS A 78 17.89 5.13 3.53
N GLY A 79 17.95 3.98 4.18
CA GLY A 79 17.71 3.82 5.61
C GLY A 79 16.27 3.50 5.99
N ASP A 80 15.31 3.60 5.06
CA ASP A 80 13.92 3.23 5.30
C ASP A 80 13.78 1.73 5.56
N ILE A 81 12.85 1.38 6.47
CA ILE A 81 12.49 -0.01 6.77
C ILE A 81 11.19 -0.32 6.04
N LEU A 82 11.24 -1.32 5.17
CA LEU A 82 10.11 -1.84 4.42
C LEU A 82 9.63 -3.14 5.07
N VAL A 83 8.33 -3.23 5.33
CA VAL A 83 7.68 -4.44 5.81
C VAL A 83 6.77 -4.95 4.71
N PHE A 84 7.11 -6.08 4.13
CA PHE A 84 6.27 -6.79 3.17
C PHE A 84 5.49 -7.86 3.91
N ALA A 85 4.20 -7.99 3.63
CA ALA A 85 3.35 -9.04 4.15
C ALA A 85 2.43 -9.55 3.04
N SER A 86 2.24 -10.87 2.97
CA SER A 86 1.32 -11.50 2.03
C SER A 86 0.51 -12.60 2.68
N VAL A 87 -0.74 -12.77 2.23
CA VAL A 87 -1.60 -13.89 2.59
C VAL A 87 -2.01 -14.63 1.33
N GLY A 88 -1.67 -15.91 1.25
CA GLY A 88 -2.01 -16.81 0.15
C GLY A 88 -3.14 -17.77 0.48
N ALA A 89 -3.47 -18.63 -0.48
CA ALA A 89 -4.43 -19.71 -0.28
C ALA A 89 -4.03 -20.61 0.91
N GLY A 90 -5.03 -21.12 1.62
CA GLY A 90 -4.80 -21.94 2.82
C GLY A 90 -4.26 -21.16 4.02
N MET A 91 -4.39 -19.83 4.03
CA MET A 91 -3.86 -18.94 5.08
C MET A 91 -2.33 -19.06 5.23
N ASN A 92 -1.61 -19.29 4.14
CA ASN A 92 -0.17 -19.16 4.14
C ASN A 92 0.19 -17.68 4.29
N ILE A 93 0.93 -17.34 5.35
CA ILE A 93 1.32 -15.96 5.69
C ILE A 93 2.83 -15.84 5.56
N ASN A 94 3.27 -14.87 4.77
CA ASN A 94 4.68 -14.51 4.65
C ASN A 94 4.91 -13.08 5.10
N ALA A 95 6.05 -12.82 5.72
CA ALA A 95 6.52 -11.49 6.05
C ALA A 95 8.03 -11.36 5.77
N LEU A 96 8.44 -10.22 5.22
CA LEU A 96 9.84 -9.88 4.95
C LEU A 96 10.09 -8.45 5.44
N ILE A 97 11.16 -8.25 6.20
CA ILE A 97 11.64 -6.93 6.59
C ILE A 97 12.91 -6.63 5.79
N TYR A 98 12.95 -5.47 5.15
CA TYR A 98 14.08 -5.02 4.36
C TYR A 98 14.48 -3.61 4.76
N LYS A 99 15.78 -3.30 4.77
CA LYS A 99 16.29 -1.95 4.97
C LYS A 99 17.01 -1.51 3.70
N MET A 100 16.58 -0.36 3.17
CA MET A 100 17.10 0.24 1.93
C MET A 100 18.43 0.95 2.13
#